data_AF-A0A9D7UJX5-F1
#
_entry.id   AF-A0A9D7UJX5-F1
#
_cell.length_a   1.000
_cell.length_b   1.000
_cell.length_c   1.000
_cell.angle_alpha   90.00
_cell.angle_beta   90.00
_cell.angle_gamma   90.00
#
_symmetry.space_group_name_H-M   'P 1'
#
loop_
_entity.id
_entity.type
_entity.pdbx_description
1 polymer ?
#
loop_
_entity_poly.entity_id
_entity_poly.type
_entity_poly.pdbx_seq_one_letter_code
_entity_poly.pdbx_strand_id
1 'polypeptide(L)' 'MSRDTPLPIYEAEVTPIGVQTLVAGVAPITPAQRLAVLANAPMLPKKAQRPADHGLFDMNARNQLNLF' A
#
# COMPACT_ATOMS: atom_id res chain seq x y z
N MET A 1 -27.95 14.31 13.73
CA MET A 1 -27.29 13.06 13.28
C MET A 1 -26.46 12.56 14.46
N SER A 2 -26.96 11.56 15.18
CA SER A 2 -26.38 11.12 16.45
C SER A 2 -25.03 10.43 16.22
N ARG A 3 -23.99 10.87 16.95
CA ARG A 3 -22.60 10.38 16.83
C ARG A 3 -22.29 9.18 17.72
N ASP A 4 -23.28 8.67 18.45
CA ASP A 4 -23.11 7.60 19.44
C ASP A 4 -23.60 6.24 18.92
N THR A 5 -23.18 5.84 17.72
CA THR A 5 -23.29 4.42 17.36
C THR A 5 -22.06 3.73 17.92
N PRO A 6 -22.16 2.88 18.95
CA PRO A 6 -21.02 2.12 19.42
C PRO A 6 -20.48 1.28 18.25
N LEU A 7 -19.18 1.37 18.00
CA LEU A 7 -18.55 0.55 16.98
C LEU A 7 -18.81 -0.93 17.31
N PRO A 8 -19.18 -1.76 16.32
CA PRO A 8 -19.39 -3.18 16.56
C PRO A 8 -18.12 -3.80 17.15
N ILE A 9 -18.29 -4.57 18.22
CA ILE A 9 -17.19 -5.31 18.85
C ILE A 9 -16.84 -6.45 17.89
N TYR A 10 -15.65 -6.39 17.31
CA TYR A 10 -15.14 -7.42 16.42
C TYR A 10 -14.40 -8.50 17.22
N GLU A 11 -14.52 -9.75 16.79
CA GLU A 11 -13.71 -10.85 17.32
C GLU A 11 -12.25 -10.68 16.87
N ALA A 12 -11.31 -11.32 17.57
CA ALA A 12 -9.89 -11.24 17.24
C ALA A 12 -9.23 -12.62 17.34
N GLU A 13 -8.30 -12.88 16.43
CA GLU A 13 -7.51 -14.11 16.37
C GLU A 13 -6.01 -13.78 16.43
N VAL A 14 -5.24 -14.59 17.16
CA VAL A 14 -3.77 -14.46 17.19
C VAL A 14 -3.19 -15.25 16.01
N THR A 15 -2.46 -14.57 15.14
CA THR A 15 -1.76 -15.18 14.00
C THR A 15 -0.24 -15.05 14.15
N PRO A 16 0.58 -15.81 13.38
CA PRO A 16 2.04 -15.66 13.41
C PRO A 16 2.56 -14.25 13.03
N ILE A 17 1.74 -13.43 12.37
CA ILE A 17 2.06 -12.05 11.98
C ILE A 17 1.49 -11.00 12.95
N GLY A 18 0.75 -11.42 13.98
CA GLY A 18 0.13 -10.55 14.99
C GLY A 18 -1.35 -10.84 15.24
N VAL A 19 -1.96 -10.04 16.13
CA VAL A 19 -3.41 -10.10 16.39
C VAL A 19 -4.16 -9.52 15.19
N GLN A 20 -5.11 -10.29 14.66
CA GLN A 20 -5.95 -9.89 13.54
C GLN A 20 -7.42 -9.80 13.97
N THR A 21 -8.09 -8.75 13.54
CA THR A 21 -9.53 -8.55 13.76
C THR A 21 -10.35 -9.32 12.72
N LEU A 22 -11.35 -10.06 13.20
CA LEU A 22 -12.35 -10.77 12.38
C LEU A 22 -13.53 -9.84 12.11
N VAL A 23 -13.70 -9.46 10.85
CA VAL A 23 -14.80 -8.60 10.39
C VAL A 23 -15.83 -9.45 9.67
N ALA A 24 -17.05 -9.52 10.24
CA ALA A 24 -18.15 -10.27 9.64
C ALA A 24 -18.45 -9.76 8.21
N GLY A 25 -18.58 -10.69 7.27
CA GLY A 25 -18.82 -10.38 5.85
C GLY A 25 -17.58 -10.03 5.03
N VAL A 26 -16.40 -9.91 5.66
CA VAL A 26 -15.12 -9.73 4.95
C VAL A 26 -14.46 -11.09 4.76
N ALA A 27 -14.45 -11.58 3.52
CA ALA A 27 -13.77 -12.82 3.19
C ALA A 27 -12.25 -12.61 3.07
N PRO A 28 -11.40 -13.55 3.55
CA PRO A 28 -9.96 -13.50 3.34
C PRO A 28 -9.59 -13.51 1.85
N ILE A 29 -8.55 -12.76 1.48
CA ILE A 29 -8.06 -12.72 0.10
C ILE A 29 -7.29 -14.00 -0.21
N THR A 30 -7.76 -14.75 -1.21
CA THR A 30 -7.13 -16.00 -1.66
C THR A 30 -5.86 -15.76 -2.50
N PRO A 31 -4.95 -16.75 -2.60
CA PRO A 31 -3.79 -16.64 -3.49
C PRO A 31 -4.17 -16.33 -4.95
N ALA A 32 -5.25 -16.93 -5.47
CA ALA A 32 -5.73 -16.68 -6.83
C ALA A 32 -6.18 -15.21 -7.02
N GLN A 33 -6.86 -14.63 -6.04
CA GLN A 33 -7.25 -13.22 -6.07
C GLN A 33 -6.02 -12.30 -6.05
N ARG A 34 -4.99 -12.63 -5.25
CA ARG A 34 -3.73 -11.89 -5.24
C ARG A 34 -3.03 -11.93 -6.61
N LEU A 35 -2.98 -13.11 -7.23
CA LEU A 35 -2.40 -13.28 -8.57
C LEU A 35 -3.20 -12.52 -9.64
N ALA A 36 -4.53 -12.52 -9.57
CA ALA A 36 -5.37 -11.76 -10.48
C ALA A 36 -5.13 -10.25 -10.37
N VAL A 37 -4.91 -9.72 -9.15
CA VAL A 37 -4.53 -8.31 -8.96
C VAL A 37 -3.17 -8.03 -9.60
N LEU A 38 -2.17 -8.89 -9.37
CA LEU A 38 -0.83 -8.70 -9.94
C LEU A 38 -0.83 -8.78 -11.47
N ALA A 39 -1.63 -9.66 -12.06
CA ALA A 39 -1.76 -9.80 -13.51
C ALA A 39 -2.36 -8.55 -14.18
N ASN A 40 -3.22 -7.82 -13.45
CA ASN A 40 -3.85 -6.59 -13.92
C ASN A 40 -3.11 -5.31 -13.48
N ALA A 41 -2.08 -5.44 -12.64
CA ALA A 41 -1.29 -4.30 -12.19
C ALA A 41 -0.35 -3.80 -13.30
N PRO A 42 0.03 -2.50 -13.29
CA PRO A 42 1.11 -2.02 -14.13
C PRO A 42 2.38 -2.84 -13.92
N MET A 43 3.18 -3.00 -14.98
CA MET A 43 4.48 -3.67 -14.87
C MET A 43 5.33 -2.98 -13.80
N LEU A 44 5.78 -3.76 -12.82
CA LEU A 44 6.69 -3.27 -11.80
C LEU A 44 8.00 -2.76 -12.44
N PRO A 45 8.57 -1.68 -11.93
CA PRO A 45 9.80 -1.13 -12.49
C PRO A 45 10.96 -2.12 -12.28
N LYS A 46 11.71 -2.40 -13.36
CA LYS A 46 12.86 -3.32 -13.33
C LYS A 46 14.07 -2.77 -12.56
N LYS A 47 14.07 -1.46 -12.28
CA LYS A 47 15.12 -0.73 -11.55
C LYS A 47 14.44 0.18 -10.54
N ALA A 48 15.09 0.47 -9.42
CA ALA A 48 14.58 1.41 -8.44
C ALA A 48 14.25 2.76 -9.12
N GLN A 49 13.05 3.27 -8.86
CA GLN A 49 12.67 4.61 -9.31
C GLN A 49 13.53 5.62 -8.56
N ARG A 50 14.14 6.56 -9.29
CA ARG A 50 14.92 7.63 -8.66
C ARG A 50 13.98 8.48 -7.78
N PRO A 51 14.46 8.99 -6.63
CA PRO A 51 13.68 9.91 -5.80
C PRO A 51 13.13 11.06 -6.65
N ALA A 52 11.88 11.43 -6.40
CA ALA A 52 11.21 12.54 -7.09
C ALA A 52 11.61 13.91 -6.48
N ASP A 53 12.90 14.09 -6.18
CA ASP A 53 13.46 15.33 -5.62
C ASP A 53 13.83 16.35 -6.71
N HIS A 54 13.42 16.09 -7.95
CA HIS A 54 13.63 16.99 -9.08
C HIS A 54 12.49 18.02 -9.16
N GLY A 55 12.66 19.16 -8.48
CA GLY A 55 11.71 20.28 -8.45
C GLY A 55 12.35 21.62 -8.08
N LEU A 56 11.59 22.71 -8.12
CA LEU A 56 12.07 24.11 -7.98
C LEU A 56 12.84 24.43 -6.68
N PHE A 57 12.83 23.54 -5.69
CA PHE A 57 13.57 23.64 -4.41
C PHE A 57 14.53 22.46 -4.19
N ASP A 58 15.12 21.96 -5.26
CA ASP A 58 16.08 20.85 -5.26
C ASP A 58 17.39 21.25 -4.55
N MET A 59 17.68 20.65 -3.37
CA MET A 59 18.98 20.76 -2.69
C MET A 59 20.14 20.15 -3.52
N ASN A 60 19.83 19.38 -4.56
CA ASN A 60 20.76 18.69 -5.47
C ASN A 60 20.90 19.39 -6.84
N ALA A 61 20.34 20.60 -7.04
CA ALA A 61 20.39 21.36 -8.29
C ALA A 61 21.80 21.67 -8.83
N ARG A 62 22.87 21.39 -8.06
CA ARG A 62 24.26 21.69 -8.43
C ARG A 62 24.95 20.62 -9.29
N ASN A 63 24.38 19.43 -9.45
CA ASN A 63 25.01 18.34 -10.20
C ASN A 63 24.37 18.11 -11.58
N GLN A 64 24.06 19.19 -12.30
CA GLN A 64 23.62 19.13 -13.70
C GLN A 64 24.78 18.79 -14.65
N LEU A 65 25.03 17.50 -14.89
CA LEU A 65 25.76 16.97 -16.05
C LEU A 65 25.16 15.57 -16.32
N ASN A 66 24.53 15.20 -17.43
CA ASN A 66 24.54 15.71 -18.79
C ASN A 66 23.20 15.35 -19.46
N LEU A 67 22.66 16.27 -20.25
CA LEU A 67 21.48 16.10 -21.08
C LEU A 67 21.93 15.47 -22.40
N PHE A 68 21.80 14.15 -22.55
CA PHE A 68 21.50 13.34 -23.75
C PHE A 68 21.59 11.86 -23.38
#